data_AF-A0A6G3Z3R5-F1
#
_entry.id   AF-A0A6G3Z3R5-F1
#
_cell.length_a   1.000
_cell.length_b   1.000
_cell.length_c   1.000
_cell.angle_alpha   90.00
_cell.angle_beta   90.00
_cell.angle_gamma   90.00
#
_symmetry.space_group_name_H-M   'P 1'
#
loop_
_entity.id
_entity.type
_entity.pdbx_description
1 polymer ?
#
loop_
_entity_poly.entity_id
_entity_poly.type
_entity_poly.pdbx_seq_one_letter_code
_entity_poly.pdbx_strand_id
1 'polypeptide(L)'
;MTPPDSSIPQPSRDAALNRLAAVRPRLGAVYAADRNFDLGPTRREGVSGLSPYLRHRLLLEREAVEAAALEHGPARAEKFIQEVFWRTYWKGWLERRPAVWRAYREAVLGFGFVLELSDLNGRQRLPEVPVISLVQY
;
A
#
# COMPACT_ATOMS: atom_id res chain seq x y z
N MET A 1 4.57 13.21 -29.15
CA MET A 1 5.27 12.45 -28.10
C MET A 1 4.60 12.79 -26.79
N THR A 2 3.62 11.99 -26.36
CA THR A 2 2.88 12.22 -25.11
C THR A 2 3.88 12.08 -23.95
N PRO A 3 3.93 13.03 -22.99
CA PRO A 3 4.77 12.84 -21.82
C PRO A 3 4.40 11.52 -21.15
N PRO A 4 5.37 10.78 -20.57
CA PRO A 4 5.05 9.59 -19.81
C PRO A 4 4.01 9.97 -18.75
N ASP A 5 2.96 9.14 -18.63
CA ASP A 5 1.92 9.34 -17.63
C ASP A 5 2.59 9.51 -16.25
N SER A 6 2.46 10.71 -15.68
CA SER A 6 3.09 11.09 -14.42
C SER A 6 2.56 10.30 -13.22
N SER A 7 1.55 9.45 -13.45
CA SER A 7 1.00 8.51 -12.49
C SER A 7 1.94 7.33 -12.19
N ILE A 8 2.81 6.94 -13.14
CA ILE A 8 3.65 5.75 -13.02
C ILE A 8 5.02 6.13 -12.44
N PRO A 9 5.43 5.57 -11.29
CA PRO A 9 6.74 5.83 -10.71
C PRO A 9 7.84 5.28 -11.63
N GLN A 10 8.84 6.11 -11.94
CA GLN A 10 9.97 5.68 -12.76
C GLN A 10 10.76 4.57 -12.03
N PRO A 11 10.96 3.38 -12.61
CA PRO A 11 11.53 2.23 -11.91
C PRO A 11 13.07 2.29 -11.86
N SER A 12 13.64 3.37 -11.34
CA SER A 12 15.09 3.54 -11.19
C SER A 12 15.50 3.78 -9.74
N ARG A 13 16.76 3.47 -9.44
CA ARG A 13 17.37 3.74 -8.14
C ARG A 13 17.40 5.23 -7.83
N ASP A 14 17.73 6.06 -8.81
CA ASP A 14 17.80 7.52 -8.63
C ASP A 14 16.41 8.10 -8.39
N ALA A 15 15.38 7.63 -9.10
CA ALA A 15 14.00 8.04 -8.84
C ALA A 15 13.56 7.66 -7.42
N ALA A 16 13.98 6.50 -6.93
CA ALA A 16 13.71 6.06 -5.56
C ALA A 16 14.34 6.98 -4.51
N LEU A 17 15.62 7.33 -4.71
CA LEU A 17 16.35 8.23 -3.82
C LEU A 17 15.79 9.65 -3.84
N ASN A 18 15.45 10.16 -5.03
CA ASN A 18 14.79 11.45 -5.21
C ASN A 18 13.43 11.48 -4.50
N ARG A 19 12.64 10.42 -4.63
CA ARG A 19 11.36 10.31 -3.91
C ARG A 19 11.58 10.29 -2.41
N LEU A 20 12.53 9.51 -1.91
CA LEU A 20 12.86 9.47 -0.48
C LEU A 20 13.27 10.84 0.04
N ALA A 21 14.14 11.56 -0.66
CA ALA A 21 14.55 12.92 -0.31
C ALA A 21 13.34 13.87 -0.25
N ALA A 22 12.44 13.81 -1.24
CA ALA A 22 11.26 14.67 -1.32
C ALA A 22 10.25 14.43 -0.18
N VAL A 23 10.13 13.19 0.33
CA VAL A 23 9.18 12.88 1.41
C VAL A 23 9.79 12.90 2.80
N ARG A 24 11.13 12.84 2.92
CA ARG A 24 11.86 12.81 4.19
C ARG A 24 11.38 13.85 5.21
N PRO A 25 11.15 15.14 4.85
CA PRO A 25 10.74 16.16 5.82
C PRO A 25 9.38 15.87 6.49
N ARG A 26 8.55 14.98 5.92
CA ARG A 26 7.21 14.67 6.43
C ARG A 26 7.11 13.33 7.16
N LEU A 27 8.16 12.50 7.17
CA LEU A 27 8.13 11.14 7.74
C LEU A 27 8.07 11.07 9.28
N GLY A 28 7.99 12.21 9.97
CA GLY A 28 7.83 12.31 11.42
C GLY A 28 6.38 12.49 11.87
N ALA A 29 6.13 13.52 12.69
CA ALA A 29 4.81 13.79 13.27
C ALA A 29 3.71 14.04 12.23
N VAL A 30 4.04 14.68 11.10
CA VAL A 30 3.11 14.91 9.99
C VAL A 30 2.60 13.58 9.43
N TYR A 31 3.51 12.65 9.12
CA TYR A 31 3.13 11.29 8.70
C TYR A 31 2.26 10.59 9.75
N ALA A 32 2.61 10.69 11.04
CA ALA A 32 1.83 10.06 12.10
C ALA A 32 0.37 10.58 12.14
N ALA A 33 0.18 11.90 11.97
CA ALA A 33 -1.13 12.54 11.94
C ALA A 33 -1.94 12.16 10.69
N ASP A 34 -1.29 12.18 9.52
CA ASP A 34 -1.99 12.15 8.24
C ASP A 34 -2.13 10.75 7.62
N ARG A 35 -1.36 9.75 8.06
CA ARG A 35 -1.30 8.40 7.44
C ARG A 35 -2.65 7.68 7.28
N ASN A 36 -3.64 8.03 8.10
CA ASN A 36 -4.96 7.40 8.10
C ASN A 36 -6.00 8.18 7.29
N PHE A 37 -5.63 9.35 6.76
CA PHE A 37 -6.55 10.21 6.03
C PHE A 37 -6.26 10.12 4.53
N ASP A 38 -7.32 9.85 3.76
CA ASP A 38 -7.32 10.06 2.33
C ASP A 38 -7.94 11.43 2.04
N LEU A 39 -7.10 12.40 1.67
CA LEU A 39 -7.54 13.78 1.40
C LEU A 39 -7.93 13.98 -0.08
N GLY A 40 -8.08 12.89 -0.83
CA GLY A 40 -8.43 12.90 -2.24
C GLY A 40 -7.22 12.95 -3.18
N PRO A 41 -7.46 12.92 -4.50
CA PRO A 41 -6.42 12.66 -5.51
C PRO A 41 -5.41 13.79 -5.61
N THR A 42 -5.79 14.99 -5.19
CA THR A 42 -4.98 16.20 -5.23
C THR A 42 -4.06 16.34 -4.01
N ARG A 43 -4.29 15.57 -2.93
CA ARG A 43 -3.55 15.67 -1.66
C ARG A 43 -3.10 14.29 -1.16
N ARG A 44 -2.15 13.68 -1.87
CA ARG A 44 -1.53 12.39 -1.52
C ARG A 44 -0.42 12.50 -0.46
N GLU A 45 -0.59 13.44 0.47
CA GLU A 45 0.47 13.84 1.38
C GLU A 45 0.67 12.89 2.56
N GLY A 46 -0.39 12.17 2.95
CA GLY A 46 -0.39 11.20 4.03
C GLY A 46 0.36 9.90 3.72
N VAL A 47 0.79 9.68 2.48
CA VAL A 47 1.55 8.48 2.08
C VAL A 47 2.91 8.83 1.50
N SER A 48 3.93 8.02 1.83
CA SER A 48 5.30 8.24 1.35
C SER A 48 5.46 7.97 -0.15
N GLY A 49 4.63 7.09 -0.73
CA GLY A 49 4.77 6.66 -2.13
C GLY A 49 6.06 5.85 -2.39
N LEU A 50 6.68 5.29 -1.36
CA LEU A 50 7.92 4.52 -1.47
C LEU A 50 7.70 3.04 -1.82
N SER A 51 6.45 2.56 -1.74
CA SER A 51 6.11 1.14 -1.93
C SER A 51 6.55 0.54 -3.27
N PRO A 52 6.51 1.24 -4.43
CA PRO A 52 6.98 0.67 -5.69
C PRO A 52 8.49 0.42 -5.66
N TYR A 53 9.26 1.33 -5.08
CA TYR A 53 10.71 1.23 -4.99
C TYR A 53 11.16 0.17 -3.98
N LEU A 54 10.48 0.08 -2.83
CA LEU A 54 10.73 -0.94 -1.80
C LEU A 54 10.37 -2.36 -2.30
N ARG A 55 9.31 -2.50 -3.12
CA ARG A 55 8.91 -3.78 -3.72
C ARG A 55 9.99 -4.36 -4.62
N HIS A 56 10.60 -3.52 -5.44
CA HIS A 56 11.60 -3.94 -6.41
C HIS A 56 13.03 -3.78 -5.90
N ARG A 57 13.21 -3.48 -4.60
CA ARG A 57 14.51 -3.24 -3.95
C ARG A 57 15.36 -2.15 -4.63
N LEU A 58 14.69 -1.23 -5.34
CA LEU A 58 15.29 0.04 -5.79
C LEU A 58 15.50 0.99 -4.61
N LEU A 59 14.80 0.76 -3.50
CA LEU A 59 15.08 1.32 -2.19
C LEU A 59 15.08 0.17 -1.18
N LEU A 60 16.02 0.17 -0.25
CA LEU A 60 16.04 -0.80 0.84
C LEU A 60 15.27 -0.27 2.04
N GLU A 61 14.67 -1.17 2.81
CA GLU A 61 13.95 -0.84 4.04
C GLU A 61 14.83 -0.09 5.05
N ARG A 62 16.11 -0.51 5.18
CA ARG A 62 17.09 0.16 6.05
C ARG A 62 17.30 1.63 5.68
N GLU A 63 17.34 1.94 4.38
CA GLU A 63 17.62 3.30 3.89
C GLU A 63 16.45 4.23 4.17
N ALA A 64 15.22 3.71 4.05
CA ALA A 64 14.01 4.44 4.42
C ALA A 64 13.97 4.71 5.93
N VAL A 65 14.27 3.71 6.76
CA VAL A 65 14.29 3.82 8.22
C VAL A 65 15.37 4.80 8.68
N GLU A 66 16.60 4.65 8.19
CA GLU A 66 17.72 5.54 8.50
C GLU A 66 17.40 6.99 8.11
N ALA A 67 16.86 7.22 6.90
CA ALA A 67 16.50 8.57 6.47
C ALA A 67 15.44 9.23 7.38
N ALA A 68 14.44 8.47 7.84
CA ALA A 68 13.41 8.99 8.73
C ALA A 68 13.96 9.24 10.15
N ALA A 69 14.76 8.31 10.67
CA ALA A 69 15.37 8.42 12.00
C ALA A 69 16.41 9.54 12.09
N LEU A 70 17.22 9.75 11.03
CA LEU A 70 18.19 10.85 10.96
C LEU A 70 17.50 12.21 10.93
N GLU A 71 16.36 12.34 10.23
CA GLU A 71 15.64 13.61 10.10
C GLU A 71 14.85 13.97 11.36
N HIS A 72 14.10 13.01 11.92
CA HIS A 72 13.10 13.29 12.96
C HIS A 72 13.47 12.74 14.34
N GLY A 73 14.48 11.89 14.42
CA GLY A 73 14.72 11.01 15.56
C GLY A 73 13.78 9.80 15.56
N PRO A 74 14.19 8.67 16.16
CA PRO A 74 13.42 7.42 16.12
C PRO A 74 12.03 7.52 16.77
N ALA A 75 11.89 8.33 17.84
CA ALA A 75 10.62 8.50 18.53
C ALA A 75 9.56 9.21 17.68
N ARG A 76 9.95 10.25 16.92
CA ARG A 76 8.99 10.98 16.07
C ARG A 76 8.71 10.25 14.76
N ALA A 77 9.69 9.50 14.24
CA ALA A 77 9.55 8.67 13.05
C ALA A 77 8.89 7.30 13.33
N GLU A 78 8.50 7.01 14.58
CA GLU A 78 8.07 5.68 15.03
C GLU A 78 7.00 5.06 14.12
N LYS A 79 5.95 5.82 13.78
CA LYS A 79 4.85 5.32 12.93
C LYS A 79 5.30 4.95 11.54
N PHE A 80 6.19 5.74 10.93
CA PHE A 80 6.74 5.40 9.63
C PHE A 80 7.63 4.14 9.70
N ILE A 81 8.47 4.03 10.73
CA ILE A 81 9.33 2.86 10.94
C ILE A 81 8.48 1.59 11.15
N GLN A 82 7.40 1.69 11.92
CA GLN A 82 6.44 0.59 12.10
C GLN A 82 5.87 0.13 10.76
N GLU A 83 5.44 1.03 9.87
CA GLU A 83 4.90 0.67 8.55
C GLU A 83 5.93 -0.07 7.67
N VAL A 84 7.19 0.34 7.70
CA VAL A 84 8.27 -0.38 7.01
C VAL A 84 8.44 -1.80 7.57
N PHE A 85 8.38 -1.96 8.89
CA PHE A 85 8.46 -3.28 9.53
C PHE A 85 7.22 -4.14 9.29
N TRP A 86 6.01 -3.57 9.33
CA TRP A 86 4.77 -4.28 9.01
C TRP A 86 4.83 -4.92 7.64
N ARG A 87 5.35 -4.19 6.65
CA ARG A 87 5.55 -4.72 5.29
C ARG A 87 6.48 -5.93 5.26
N THR A 88 7.63 -5.85 5.91
CA THR A 88 8.60 -6.96 5.94
C THR A 88 8.07 -8.15 6.73
N TYR A 89 7.40 -7.89 7.85
CA TYR A 89 6.76 -8.91 8.67
C TYR A 89 5.71 -9.69 7.88
N TRP A 90 4.75 -9.02 7.25
CA TRP A 90 3.67 -9.69 6.50
C TRP A 90 4.22 -10.51 5.34
N LYS A 91 5.21 -9.98 4.62
CA LYS A 91 5.88 -10.74 3.56
C LYS A 91 6.50 -12.02 4.10
N GLY A 92 7.32 -11.93 5.15
CA GLY A 92 7.94 -13.11 5.75
C GLY A 92 6.95 -14.08 6.40
N TRP A 93 5.85 -13.57 6.96
CA TRP A 93 4.79 -14.37 7.55
C TRP A 93 4.05 -15.20 6.49
N LEU A 94 3.72 -14.59 5.34
CA LEU A 94 3.08 -15.24 4.21
C LEU A 94 4.02 -16.26 3.52
N GLU A 95 5.30 -15.93 3.35
CA GLU A 95 6.31 -16.84 2.77
C GLU A 95 6.42 -18.15 3.57
N ARG A 96 6.25 -18.09 4.90
CA ARG A 96 6.29 -19.26 5.78
C ARG A 96 4.97 -20.01 5.89
N ARG A 97 3.87 -19.46 5.33
CA ARG A 97 2.51 -20.00 5.48
C ARG A 97 1.80 -20.08 4.13
N PRO A 98 2.31 -20.89 3.18
CA PRO A 98 1.68 -21.03 1.86
C PRO A 98 0.25 -21.57 1.92
N ALA A 99 -0.11 -22.29 2.99
CA ALA A 99 -1.48 -22.76 3.22
C ALA A 99 -2.49 -21.61 3.38
N VAL A 100 -2.10 -20.49 3.98
CA VAL A 100 -3.00 -19.34 4.16
C VAL A 100 -3.41 -18.75 2.83
N TRP A 101 -2.46 -18.62 1.89
CA TRP A 101 -2.76 -18.14 0.53
C TRP A 101 -3.68 -19.09 -0.23
N ARG A 102 -3.44 -20.41 -0.11
CA ARG A 102 -4.32 -21.43 -0.73
C ARG A 102 -5.73 -21.36 -0.16
N ALA A 103 -5.87 -21.35 1.16
CA ALA A 103 -7.15 -21.26 1.84
C ALA A 103 -7.91 -19.97 1.47
N TYR A 104 -7.20 -18.83 1.37
CA TYR A 104 -7.79 -17.58 0.89
C TYR A 104 -8.33 -17.72 -0.54
N ARG A 105 -7.54 -18.29 -1.47
CA ARG A 105 -7.98 -18.52 -2.86
C ARG A 105 -9.18 -19.45 -2.94
N GLU A 106 -9.18 -20.54 -2.18
CA GLU A 106 -10.29 -21.48 -2.10
C GLU A 106 -11.55 -20.80 -1.54
N ALA A 107 -11.41 -20.00 -0.49
CA ALA A 107 -12.51 -19.24 0.09
C ALA A 107 -13.11 -18.24 -0.91
N VAL A 108 -12.28 -17.46 -1.63
CA VAL A 108 -12.76 -16.50 -2.64
C VAL A 108 -13.44 -17.22 -3.81
N LEU A 109 -12.88 -18.31 -4.31
CA LEU A 109 -13.51 -19.12 -5.36
C LEU A 109 -14.83 -19.74 -4.89
N GLY A 110 -14.87 -20.27 -3.67
CA GLY A 110 -16.07 -20.80 -3.04
C GLY A 110 -17.14 -19.73 -2.85
N PHE A 111 -16.75 -18.49 -2.50
CA PHE A 111 -17.68 -17.36 -2.39
C PHE A 111 -18.29 -16.99 -3.75
N GLY A 112 -17.49 -16.98 -4.82
CA GLY A 112 -17.98 -16.75 -6.19
C GLY A 112 -18.97 -17.83 -6.65
N PHE A 113 -18.71 -19.10 -6.31
CA PHE A 113 -19.60 -20.21 -6.65
C PHE A 113 -20.90 -20.21 -5.83
N VAL A 114 -20.84 -19.82 -4.55
CA VAL A 114 -22.03 -19.63 -3.71
C VAL A 114 -22.90 -18.50 -4.27
N LEU A 115 -22.30 -17.38 -4.72
CA LEU A 115 -23.05 -16.31 -5.38
C LEU A 115 -23.68 -16.78 -6.71
N GLU A 116 -22.93 -17.44 -7.60
CA GLU A 116 -23.49 -17.95 -8.86
C GLU A 116 -24.64 -18.93 -8.64
N LEU A 117 -24.52 -19.90 -7.71
CA LEU A 117 -25.60 -20.84 -7.42
C LEU A 117 -26.82 -20.18 -6.74
N SER A 118 -26.61 -19.14 -5.93
CA SER A 118 -27.69 -18.35 -5.34
C SER A 118 -28.44 -17.53 -6.40
N ASP A 119 -27.72 -17.00 -7.39
CA ASP A 119 -28.25 -16.15 -8.45
C ASP A 119 -28.98 -16.94 -9.55
N LEU A 120 -28.72 -18.25 -9.67
CA LEU A 120 -29.36 -19.14 -10.65
C LEU A 120 -30.78 -19.59 -10.25
N ASN A 121 -31.24 -19.32 -9.02
CA ASN A 121 -32.56 -19.72 -8.54
C ASN A 121 -33.68 -18.68 -8.73
N GLY A 122 -33.56 -17.85 -9.77
CA GLY A 122 -34.67 -17.06 -10.30
C GLY A 122 -34.55 -15.56 -10.04
N ARG A 123 -34.01 -14.85 -11.04
CA ARG A 123 -34.26 -13.44 -11.39
C ARG A 123 -34.74 -12.56 -10.23
N GLN A 124 -33.83 -12.21 -9.33
CA GLN A 124 -33.94 -10.95 -8.62
C GLN A 124 -32.54 -10.34 -8.54
N ARG A 125 -32.41 -9.14 -9.13
CA ARG A 125 -31.21 -8.31 -9.08
C ARG A 125 -30.71 -8.31 -7.63
N LEU A 126 -29.46 -8.74 -7.41
CA LEU A 126 -28.79 -8.59 -6.11
C LEU A 126 -29.10 -7.17 -5.59
N PRO A 127 -29.47 -6.99 -4.30
CA PRO A 127 -29.52 -5.63 -3.76
C PRO A 127 -28.19 -4.99 -4.11
N GLU A 128 -28.20 -3.72 -4.53
CA GLU A 128 -26.97 -2.97 -4.75
C GLU A 128 -26.22 -2.96 -3.41
N VAL A 129 -25.40 -3.98 -3.19
CA VAL A 129 -24.37 -3.95 -2.18
C VAL A 129 -23.56 -2.78 -2.65
N PRO A 130 -23.47 -1.68 -1.89
CA PRO A 130 -22.45 -0.70 -2.20
C PRO A 130 -21.16 -1.50 -2.14
N VAL A 131 -20.61 -1.82 -3.31
CA VAL A 131 -19.19 -1.99 -3.43
C VAL A 131 -18.71 -0.69 -2.82
N ILE A 132 -18.21 -0.76 -1.59
CA ILE A 132 -17.39 0.31 -1.06
C ILE A 132 -16.28 0.36 -2.10
N SER A 133 -16.45 1.26 -3.05
CA SER A 133 -15.51 1.55 -4.11
C SER A 133 -14.31 2.10 -3.37
N LEU A 134 -13.47 1.17 -2.91
CA LEU A 134 -12.14 1.46 -2.45
C LEU A 134 -11.44 2.01 -3.68
N VAL A 135 -11.39 3.34 -3.72
CA VAL A 135 -10.79 4.18 -4.76
C VAL A 135 -11.68 4.39 -5.99
N GLN A 136 -12.51 5.43 -5.94
CA GLN A 136 -12.79 6.24 -7.12
C GLN A 136 -12.50 7.71 -6.83
N TYR A 137 -11.41 8.16 -7.50
CA TYR A 137 -10.89 9.50 -7.72
C TYR A 137 -10.53 10.35 -6.51
#